data_AF-A0A946S1C6-F1
#
_entry.id   AF-A0A946S1C6-F1
#
_cell.length_a   1.000
_cell.length_b   1.000
_cell.length_c   1.000
_cell.angle_alpha   90.00
_cell.angle_beta   90.00
_cell.angle_gamma   90.00
#
_symmetry.space_group_name_H-M   'P 1'
#
loop_
_entity.id
_entity.type
_entity.pdbx_description
1 polymer ?
#
loop_
_entity_poly.entity_id
_entity_poly.type
_entity_poly.pdbx_seq_one_letter_code
_entity_poly.pdbx_strand_id
1 'polypeptide(L)'
;MDKDILYQKLFPVDGKQQVWVLIDPDTLPLDQLIDRVCKAESEGVSAILIGGSFLSQDNFDNTVMEIKAACNIPVVIFPGSSRQLSKYADGILFTSLLSGRNPQYLIGEQVMAAPFIVKMGLAAIPTAYLLIESGSATSAQFVSNTQPIPRTKPQLAVAHAMAAELFGMKAVYLEAGSGADMAVPASMIRAVVKHINI
;
A
#
# COMPACT_ATOMS: atom_id res chain seq x y z
N MET A 1 17.55 -2.54 2.70
CA MET A 1 17.85 -2.86 1.28
C MET A 1 18.14 -1.56 0.53
N ASP A 2 18.96 -1.56 -0.53
CA ASP A 2 19.14 -0.37 -1.39
C ASP A 2 17.84 -0.03 -2.14
N LYS A 3 17.59 1.25 -2.39
CA LYS A 3 16.34 1.72 -3.02
C LYS A 3 16.16 1.17 -4.43
N ASP A 4 17.19 1.19 -5.27
CA ASP A 4 17.07 0.73 -6.66
C ASP A 4 16.86 -0.78 -6.72
N ILE A 5 17.52 -1.52 -5.82
CA ILE A 5 17.30 -2.96 -5.65
C ILE A 5 15.85 -3.24 -5.21
N LEU A 6 15.32 -2.46 -4.26
CA LEU A 6 13.93 -2.59 -3.83
C LEU A 6 12.97 -2.36 -5.01
N TYR A 7 13.17 -1.29 -5.77
CA TYR A 7 12.33 -0.98 -6.94
C TYR A 7 12.37 -2.11 -7.97
N GLN A 8 13.54 -2.67 -8.27
CA GLN A 8 13.65 -3.79 -9.21
C GLN A 8 12.94 -5.05 -8.72
N LYS A 9 12.97 -5.32 -7.41
CA LYS A 9 12.24 -6.46 -6.82
C LYS A 9 10.73 -6.28 -6.85
N LEU A 10 10.24 -5.07 -6.56
CA LEU A 10 8.82 -4.77 -6.52
C LEU A 10 8.22 -4.58 -7.94
N PHE A 11 8.96 -3.94 -8.83
CA PHE A 11 8.51 -3.55 -10.17
C PHE A 11 9.50 -4.06 -11.23
N PRO A 12 9.48 -5.37 -11.54
CA PRO A 12 10.45 -5.97 -12.45
C PRO A 12 10.18 -5.52 -13.89
N VAL A 13 11.26 -5.26 -14.62
CA VAL A 13 11.23 -4.71 -15.99
C VAL A 13 10.68 -5.70 -17.01
N ASP A 14 10.67 -7.00 -16.70
CA ASP A 14 10.14 -8.05 -17.57
C ASP A 14 8.60 -8.06 -17.65
N GLY A 15 7.92 -7.18 -16.91
CA GLY A 15 6.47 -7.08 -16.87
C GLY A 15 5.80 -8.26 -16.16
N LYS A 16 6.55 -9.06 -15.40
CA LYS A 16 6.02 -10.19 -14.65
C LYS A 16 5.04 -9.70 -13.59
N GLN A 17 3.81 -10.19 -13.67
CA GLN A 17 2.78 -9.95 -12.66
C GLN A 17 3.23 -10.55 -11.31
N GLN A 18 3.01 -9.79 -10.24
CA GLN A 18 3.36 -10.19 -8.89
C GLN A 18 2.13 -10.36 -8.00
N VAL A 19 2.28 -11.18 -6.97
CA VAL A 19 1.33 -11.29 -5.88
C VAL A 19 2.04 -10.81 -4.61
N TRP A 20 1.45 -9.81 -3.96
CA TRP A 20 1.89 -9.31 -2.65
C TRP A 20 0.81 -9.62 -1.62
N VAL A 21 1.23 -9.89 -0.38
CA VAL A 21 0.31 -10.16 0.72
C VAL A 21 0.40 -9.03 1.74
N LEU A 22 -0.74 -8.44 2.07
CA LEU A 22 -0.86 -7.48 3.17
C LEU A 22 -1.12 -8.21 4.48
N ILE A 23 -0.26 -7.97 5.45
CA ILE A 23 -0.35 -8.45 6.82
C ILE A 23 -0.74 -7.28 7.72
N ASP A 24 -1.88 -7.40 8.37
CA ASP A 24 -2.28 -6.50 9.44
C ASP A 24 -1.71 -7.02 10.78
N PRO A 25 -0.77 -6.29 11.41
CA PRO A 25 -0.06 -6.75 12.60
C PRO A 25 -0.97 -6.92 13.82
N ASP A 26 -2.17 -6.34 13.82
CA ASP A 26 -3.10 -6.40 14.95
C ASP A 26 -4.07 -7.59 14.86
N THR A 27 -4.07 -8.34 13.76
CA THR A 27 -5.06 -9.40 13.52
C THR A 27 -4.75 -10.73 14.20
N LEU A 28 -3.48 -11.02 14.47
CA LEU A 28 -3.03 -12.31 15.00
C LEU A 28 -1.81 -12.15 15.91
N PRO A 29 -1.56 -13.12 16.80
CA PRO A 29 -0.30 -13.25 17.52
C PRO A 29 0.92 -13.35 16.57
N LEU A 30 2.07 -12.85 17.04
CA LEU A 30 3.29 -12.71 16.24
C LEU A 30 3.80 -14.03 15.64
N ASP A 31 3.76 -15.13 16.38
CA ASP A 31 4.15 -16.46 15.90
C ASP A 31 3.30 -16.90 14.70
N GLN A 32 1.99 -16.69 14.77
CA GLN A 32 1.08 -16.99 13.67
C GLN A 32 1.25 -16.05 12.47
N LEU A 33 1.63 -14.79 12.71
CA LEU A 33 1.99 -13.86 11.63
C LEU A 33 3.24 -14.32 10.89
N ILE A 34 4.26 -14.77 11.62
CA ILE A 34 5.49 -15.33 11.06
C ILE A 34 5.18 -16.57 10.21
N ASP A 35 4.37 -17.51 10.73
CA ASP A 35 3.96 -18.70 9.98
C ASP A 35 3.28 -18.35 8.65
N ARG A 36 2.42 -17.33 8.65
CA ARG A 36 1.75 -16.83 7.43
C ARG A 36 2.73 -16.24 6.44
N VAL A 37 3.70 -15.46 6.90
CA VAL A 37 4.73 -14.88 6.05
C VAL A 37 5.59 -15.97 5.41
N CYS A 38 6.07 -16.94 6.19
CA CYS A 38 6.85 -18.07 5.68
C CYS A 38 6.06 -18.88 4.64
N LYS A 39 4.78 -19.14 4.92
CA LYS A 39 3.90 -19.83 3.98
C LYS A 39 3.71 -19.02 2.70
N ALA A 40 3.43 -17.74 2.80
CA ALA A 40 3.26 -16.84 1.66
C ALA A 40 4.50 -16.85 0.75
N GLU A 41 5.70 -16.72 1.34
CA GLU A 41 6.96 -16.82 0.58
C GLU A 41 7.10 -18.19 -0.12
N SER A 42 6.78 -19.30 0.57
CA SER A 42 6.84 -20.63 -0.03
C SER A 42 5.87 -20.84 -1.21
N GLU A 43 4.77 -20.08 -1.24
CA GLU A 43 3.74 -20.11 -2.29
C GLU A 43 4.03 -19.12 -3.45
N GLY A 44 5.18 -18.44 -3.42
CA GLY A 44 5.63 -17.56 -4.50
C GLY A 44 5.19 -16.10 -4.39
N VAL A 45 4.71 -15.69 -3.21
CA VAL A 45 4.46 -14.26 -2.92
C VAL A 45 5.78 -13.51 -3.03
N SER A 46 5.74 -12.38 -3.74
CA SER A 46 6.95 -11.65 -4.13
C SER A 46 7.32 -10.52 -3.16
N ALA A 47 6.38 -10.06 -2.33
CA ALA A 47 6.61 -9.10 -1.28
C ALA A 47 5.52 -9.19 -0.18
N ILE A 48 5.89 -8.80 1.04
CA ILE A 48 4.98 -8.60 2.14
C ILE A 48 4.71 -7.10 2.29
N LEU A 49 3.44 -6.73 2.28
CA LEU A 49 3.00 -5.46 2.80
C LEU A 49 2.67 -5.62 4.28
N ILE A 50 3.04 -4.65 5.12
CA ILE A 50 2.69 -4.64 6.54
C ILE A 50 2.03 -3.34 6.93
N GLY A 51 0.86 -3.44 7.55
CA GLY A 51 0.09 -2.31 8.05
C GLY A 51 -1.40 -2.59 8.10
N GLY A 52 -2.14 -1.63 8.64
CA GLY A 52 -3.57 -1.78 8.93
C GLY A 52 -4.24 -0.43 9.12
N SER A 53 -5.56 -0.42 9.27
CA SER A 53 -6.31 0.85 9.44
C SER A 53 -6.21 1.42 10.85
N PHE A 54 -5.85 0.60 11.83
CA PHE A 54 -5.72 0.98 13.23
C PHE A 54 -4.48 0.28 13.79
N LEU A 55 -3.59 1.01 14.46
CA LEU A 55 -2.58 0.38 15.33
C LEU A 55 -3.05 0.54 16.77
N SER A 56 -3.37 -0.57 17.38
CA SER A 56 -3.68 -0.68 18.80
C SER A 56 -2.46 -1.08 19.62
N GLN A 57 -1.48 -1.76 19.00
CA GLN A 57 -0.30 -2.29 19.68
C GLN A 57 0.94 -1.44 19.43
N ASP A 58 1.69 -1.16 20.50
CA ASP A 58 2.94 -0.38 20.48
C ASP A 58 4.16 -1.25 20.10
N ASN A 59 3.94 -2.28 19.26
CA ASN A 59 4.94 -3.30 18.90
C ASN A 59 5.25 -3.34 17.40
N PHE A 60 4.79 -2.37 16.62
CA PHE A 60 4.95 -2.36 15.15
C PHE A 60 6.40 -2.58 14.71
N ASP A 61 7.35 -1.91 15.36
CA ASP A 61 8.78 -2.04 15.08
C ASP A 61 9.30 -3.47 15.31
N ASN A 62 8.86 -4.11 16.39
CA ASN A 62 9.22 -5.48 16.71
C ASN A 62 8.61 -6.46 15.70
N THR A 63 7.34 -6.28 15.35
CA THR A 63 6.64 -7.13 14.37
C THR A 63 7.32 -7.05 12.99
N VAL A 64 7.68 -5.86 12.53
CA VAL A 64 8.42 -5.69 11.26
C VAL A 64 9.77 -6.38 11.32
N MET A 65 10.52 -6.21 12.41
CA MET A 65 11.84 -6.83 12.58
C MET A 65 11.78 -8.36 12.52
N GLU A 66 10.81 -8.98 13.19
CA GLU A 66 10.63 -10.43 13.26
C GLU A 66 10.16 -11.01 11.91
N ILE A 67 9.21 -10.32 11.24
CA ILE A 67 8.79 -10.70 9.88
C ILE A 67 9.95 -10.60 8.88
N LYS A 68 10.79 -9.56 9.00
CA LYS A 68 11.97 -9.39 8.16
C LYS A 68 13.02 -10.46 8.39
N ALA A 69 13.14 -10.98 9.62
CA ALA A 69 14.02 -12.10 9.95
C ALA A 69 13.49 -13.45 9.43
N ALA A 70 12.17 -13.58 9.25
CA ALA A 70 11.52 -14.82 8.84
C ALA A 70 11.44 -15.05 7.32
N CYS A 71 11.66 -14.04 6.48
CA CYS A 71 11.56 -14.15 5.02
C CYS A 71 12.63 -13.37 4.25
N ASN A 72 12.89 -13.78 3.01
CA ASN A 72 13.89 -13.17 2.13
C ASN A 72 13.28 -12.19 1.11
N ILE A 73 11.96 -12.21 0.94
CA ILE A 73 11.21 -11.25 0.13
C ILE A 73 11.14 -9.85 0.78
N PRO A 74 10.94 -8.78 0.01
CA PRO A 74 10.81 -7.43 0.54
C PRO A 74 9.66 -7.30 1.54
N VAL A 75 9.90 -6.58 2.64
CA VAL A 75 8.87 -6.20 3.61
C VAL A 75 8.67 -4.69 3.51
N VAL A 76 7.51 -4.27 3.02
CA VAL A 76 7.19 -2.87 2.70
C VAL A 76 6.02 -2.40 3.55
N ILE A 77 6.15 -1.23 4.16
CA ILE A 77 5.07 -0.66 4.96
C ILE A 77 3.93 -0.20 4.05
N PHE A 78 2.71 -0.59 4.38
CA PHE A 78 1.46 -0.04 3.85
C PHE A 78 0.81 0.81 4.94
N PRO A 79 1.04 2.13 4.96
CA PRO A 79 0.73 2.95 6.12
C PRO A 79 -0.76 3.30 6.19
N GLY A 80 -1.36 3.05 7.34
CA GLY A 80 -2.67 3.61 7.73
C GLY A 80 -2.58 4.98 8.40
N SER A 81 -1.40 5.39 8.90
CA SER A 81 -1.13 6.72 9.48
C SER A 81 0.38 6.99 9.55
N SER A 82 0.76 8.22 9.87
CA SER A 82 2.16 8.65 10.08
C SER A 82 2.85 7.98 11.28
N ARG A 83 2.10 7.22 12.10
CA ARG A 83 2.63 6.46 13.23
C ARG A 83 3.11 5.06 12.85
N GLN A 84 2.68 4.54 11.69
CA GLN A 84 3.09 3.22 11.20
C GLN A 84 4.42 3.32 10.46
N LEU A 85 5.52 3.54 11.19
CA LEU A 85 6.86 3.64 10.61
C LEU A 85 7.81 2.67 11.30
N SER A 86 8.71 2.08 10.53
CA SER A 86 9.78 1.23 11.04
C SER A 86 11.03 1.34 10.18
N LYS A 87 12.18 1.50 10.83
CA LYS A 87 13.48 1.49 10.15
C LYS A 87 13.92 0.09 9.69
N TYR A 88 13.23 -0.96 10.15
CA TYR A 88 13.55 -2.35 9.81
C TYR A 88 12.89 -2.82 8.52
N ALA A 89 11.87 -2.09 8.03
CA ALA A 89 11.25 -2.36 6.75
C ALA A 89 12.22 -2.02 5.60
N ASP A 90 12.05 -2.70 4.46
CA ASP A 90 12.83 -2.42 3.27
C ASP A 90 12.40 -1.09 2.62
N GLY A 91 11.12 -0.72 2.76
CA GLY A 91 10.58 0.54 2.27
C GLY A 91 9.16 0.82 2.77
N ILE A 92 8.56 1.88 2.23
CA ILE A 92 7.18 2.28 2.50
C ILE A 92 6.48 2.67 1.21
N LEU A 93 5.25 2.18 1.02
CA LEU A 93 4.32 2.78 0.08
C LEU A 93 3.92 4.14 0.64
N PHE A 94 4.54 5.20 0.13
CA PHE A 94 4.26 6.57 0.54
C PHE A 94 2.98 7.02 -0.16
N THR A 95 1.87 6.51 0.35
CA THR A 95 0.54 6.62 -0.24
C THR A 95 0.00 8.03 -0.08
N SER A 96 -0.69 8.54 -1.10
CA SER A 96 -1.55 9.71 -1.03
C SER A 96 -2.93 9.31 -1.51
N LEU A 97 -3.98 9.53 -0.69
CA LEU A 97 -5.37 9.21 -1.04
C LEU A 97 -5.89 10.20 -2.09
N LEU A 98 -5.40 10.05 -3.32
CA LEU A 98 -5.54 11.01 -4.40
C LEU A 98 -6.98 11.12 -4.92
N SER A 99 -7.77 10.05 -4.77
CA SER A 99 -9.21 10.09 -5.04
C SER A 99 -10.01 10.85 -3.97
N GLY A 100 -9.42 11.12 -2.80
CA GLY A 100 -10.08 11.74 -1.66
C GLY A 100 -10.09 13.25 -1.68
N ARG A 101 -10.94 13.84 -0.84
CA ARG A 101 -11.01 15.29 -0.60
C ARG A 101 -10.76 15.66 0.86
N ASN A 102 -10.26 14.70 1.64
CA ASN A 102 -9.78 14.94 2.99
C ASN A 102 -8.28 15.29 2.95
N PRO A 103 -7.87 16.53 3.26
CA PRO A 103 -6.47 16.95 3.19
C PRO A 103 -5.56 16.15 4.13
N GLN A 104 -6.10 15.57 5.21
CA GLN A 104 -5.33 14.75 6.15
C GLN A 104 -4.66 13.57 5.43
N TYR A 105 -5.41 12.81 4.64
CA TYR A 105 -4.92 11.63 3.91
C TYR A 105 -4.37 11.96 2.52
N LEU A 106 -4.68 13.16 2.00
CA LEU A 106 -4.10 13.64 0.75
C LEU A 106 -2.63 14.05 0.92
N ILE A 107 -2.31 14.79 2.00
CA ILE A 107 -0.95 15.31 2.23
C ILE A 107 -0.55 15.46 3.72
N GLY A 108 -1.51 15.53 4.66
CA GLY A 108 -1.23 15.75 6.08
C GLY A 108 -0.36 14.67 6.72
N GLU A 109 -0.79 13.40 6.64
CA GLU A 109 -0.06 12.24 7.17
C GLU A 109 1.35 12.12 6.57
N GLN A 110 1.48 12.46 5.29
CA GLN A 110 2.71 12.42 4.51
C GLN A 110 3.70 13.46 5.02
N VAL A 111 3.24 14.69 5.25
CA VAL A 111 4.05 15.78 5.82
C VAL A 111 4.51 15.43 7.23
N MET A 112 3.65 14.82 8.04
CA MET A 112 4.01 14.37 9.39
C MET A 112 5.05 13.23 9.37
N ALA A 113 4.93 12.28 8.45
CA ALA A 113 5.83 11.13 8.35
C ALA A 113 7.20 11.48 7.72
N ALA A 114 7.26 12.46 6.81
CA ALA A 114 8.43 12.71 5.98
C ALA A 114 9.74 12.94 6.76
N PRO A 115 9.81 13.76 7.83
CA PRO A 115 11.05 13.94 8.59
C PRO A 115 11.58 12.63 9.20
N PHE A 116 10.68 11.74 9.64
CA PHE A 116 11.04 10.46 10.22
C PHE A 116 11.51 9.47 9.17
N ILE A 117 10.82 9.39 8.02
CA ILE A 117 11.22 8.56 6.88
C ILE A 117 12.65 8.93 6.42
N VAL A 118 12.92 10.23 6.26
CA VAL A 118 14.25 10.73 5.87
C VAL A 118 15.30 10.38 6.93
N LYS A 119 15.01 10.62 8.22
CA LYS A 119 15.93 10.30 9.32
C LYS A 119 16.24 8.81 9.41
N MET A 120 15.27 7.95 9.11
CA MET A 120 15.44 6.49 9.10
C MET A 120 16.17 5.98 7.85
N GLY A 121 16.32 6.79 6.81
CA GLY A 121 16.81 6.33 5.51
C GLY A 121 15.86 5.34 4.82
N LEU A 122 14.56 5.38 5.16
CA LEU A 122 13.57 4.44 4.66
C LEU A 122 13.21 4.77 3.21
N ALA A 123 13.23 3.77 2.32
CA ALA A 123 12.92 3.96 0.91
C ALA A 123 11.42 4.25 0.71
N ALA A 124 11.09 5.49 0.36
CA ALA A 124 9.74 5.89 0.01
C ALA A 124 9.41 5.59 -1.46
N ILE A 125 8.27 4.93 -1.68
CA ILE A 125 7.68 4.68 -3.00
C ILE A 125 6.44 5.58 -3.13
N PRO A 126 6.52 6.69 -3.90
CA PRO A 126 5.38 7.59 -4.07
C PRO A 126 4.24 6.87 -4.78
N THR A 127 3.10 6.69 -4.08
CA THR A 127 2.00 5.85 -4.55
C THR A 127 0.68 6.61 -4.51
N ALA A 128 -0.01 6.71 -5.64
CA ALA A 128 -1.39 7.18 -5.66
C ALA A 128 -2.30 6.09 -5.11
N TYR A 129 -3.07 6.39 -4.09
CA TYR A 129 -4.11 5.52 -3.57
C TYR A 129 -5.46 6.00 -4.08
N LEU A 130 -6.16 5.14 -4.83
CA LEU A 130 -7.50 5.42 -5.36
C LEU A 130 -8.51 4.46 -4.73
N LEU A 131 -9.43 5.01 -3.95
CA LEU A 131 -10.51 4.27 -3.32
C LEU A 131 -11.66 4.07 -4.30
N ILE A 132 -12.03 2.83 -4.57
CA ILE A 132 -13.05 2.40 -5.53
C ILE A 132 -14.24 1.81 -4.77
N GLU A 133 -15.44 2.10 -5.28
CA GLU A 133 -16.69 1.69 -4.65
C GLU A 133 -16.91 0.16 -4.71
N SER A 134 -17.30 -0.43 -3.58
CA SER A 134 -17.31 -1.88 -3.36
C SER A 134 -18.70 -2.50 -3.10
N GLY A 135 -19.79 -1.75 -3.12
CA GLY A 135 -21.15 -2.21 -2.81
C GLY A 135 -21.59 -1.90 -1.38
N SER A 136 -20.64 -1.78 -0.46
CA SER A 136 -20.86 -1.41 0.94
C SER A 136 -19.83 -0.39 1.41
N ALA A 137 -20.11 0.25 2.54
CA ALA A 137 -19.17 1.18 3.17
C ALA A 137 -18.01 0.39 3.80
N THR A 138 -16.78 0.74 3.42
CA THR A 138 -15.56 0.06 3.89
C THR A 138 -14.85 0.86 4.98
N SER A 139 -13.94 0.22 5.71
CA SER A 139 -13.12 0.90 6.74
C SER A 139 -12.33 2.07 6.16
N ALA A 140 -11.80 1.92 4.95
CA ALA A 140 -11.06 2.98 4.26
C ALA A 140 -11.95 4.20 3.99
N GLN A 141 -13.19 3.99 3.54
CA GLN A 141 -14.17 5.07 3.35
C GLN A 141 -14.49 5.77 4.68
N PHE A 142 -14.75 4.99 5.74
CA PHE A 142 -15.15 5.52 7.06
C PHE A 142 -14.02 6.32 7.72
N VAL A 143 -12.83 5.74 7.84
CA VAL A 143 -11.68 6.36 8.52
C VAL A 143 -11.21 7.60 7.77
N SER A 144 -11.13 7.53 6.44
CA SER A 144 -10.64 8.66 5.64
C SER A 144 -11.68 9.74 5.36
N ASN A 145 -12.96 9.48 5.67
CA ASN A 145 -14.09 10.31 5.27
C ASN A 145 -14.05 10.66 3.76
N THR A 146 -13.78 9.65 2.94
CA THR A 146 -13.62 9.80 1.49
C THR A 146 -14.73 9.08 0.75
N GLN A 147 -15.41 9.80 -0.14
CA GLN A 147 -16.31 9.17 -1.09
C GLN A 147 -15.50 8.38 -2.13
N PRO A 148 -15.78 7.08 -2.32
CA PRO A 148 -15.07 6.27 -3.30
C PRO A 148 -15.42 6.69 -4.74
N ILE A 149 -14.51 6.42 -5.67
CA ILE A 149 -14.77 6.53 -7.10
C ILE A 149 -15.86 5.51 -7.47
N PRO A 150 -16.97 5.92 -8.11
CA PRO A 150 -17.99 4.98 -8.55
C PRO A 150 -17.39 3.90 -9.47
N ARG A 151 -17.59 2.63 -9.13
CA ARG A 151 -17.07 1.49 -9.90
C ARG A 151 -17.52 1.46 -11.37
N THR A 152 -18.65 2.13 -11.67
CA THR A 152 -19.22 2.27 -13.02
C THR A 152 -18.63 3.43 -13.82
N LYS A 153 -17.66 4.18 -13.26
CA LYS A 153 -17.05 5.37 -13.87
C LYS A 153 -15.53 5.23 -14.01
N PRO A 154 -15.01 4.27 -14.79
CA PRO A 154 -13.57 4.03 -14.95
C PRO A 154 -12.77 5.24 -15.44
N GLN A 155 -13.38 6.14 -16.21
CA GLN A 155 -12.75 7.38 -16.66
C GLN A 155 -12.30 8.29 -15.51
N LEU A 156 -12.96 8.22 -14.35
CA LEU A 156 -12.54 8.99 -13.17
C LEU A 156 -11.26 8.39 -12.57
N ALA A 157 -11.16 7.06 -12.48
CA ALA A 157 -9.94 6.40 -12.02
C ALA A 157 -8.77 6.68 -12.98
N VAL A 158 -9.01 6.64 -14.30
CA VAL A 158 -8.03 7.01 -15.32
C VAL A 158 -7.53 8.44 -15.14
N ALA A 159 -8.43 9.42 -14.95
CA ALA A 159 -8.03 10.81 -14.76
C ALA A 159 -7.15 11.01 -13.50
N HIS A 160 -7.47 10.33 -12.39
CA HIS A 160 -6.63 10.41 -11.18
C HIS A 160 -5.28 9.70 -11.38
N ALA A 161 -5.24 8.58 -12.09
CA ALA A 161 -4.01 7.87 -12.40
C ALA A 161 -3.08 8.69 -13.31
N MET A 162 -3.63 9.35 -14.34
CA MET A 162 -2.86 10.29 -15.19
C MET A 162 -2.32 11.47 -14.37
N ALA A 163 -3.12 12.01 -13.43
CA ALA A 163 -2.64 13.04 -12.53
C ALA A 163 -1.48 12.54 -11.65
N ALA A 164 -1.55 11.31 -11.14
CA ALA A 164 -0.47 10.69 -10.38
C ALA A 164 0.84 10.60 -11.19
N GLU A 165 0.75 10.16 -12.44
CA GLU A 165 1.88 10.09 -13.37
C GLU A 165 2.49 11.48 -13.62
N LEU A 166 1.65 12.49 -13.88
CA LEU A 166 2.11 13.87 -14.08
C LEU A 166 2.75 14.48 -12.83
N PHE A 167 2.33 14.07 -11.63
CA PHE A 167 3.00 14.42 -10.37
C PHE A 167 4.29 13.63 -10.11
N GLY A 168 4.66 12.69 -10.99
CA GLY A 168 5.88 11.90 -10.88
C GLY A 168 5.78 10.74 -9.89
N MET A 169 4.56 10.31 -9.52
CA MET A 169 4.36 9.10 -8.72
C MET A 169 4.85 7.85 -9.44
N LYS A 170 5.13 6.78 -8.67
CA LYS A 170 5.77 5.56 -9.16
C LYS A 170 4.87 4.32 -9.08
N ALA A 171 3.67 4.49 -8.55
CA ALA A 171 2.68 3.42 -8.50
C ALA A 171 1.27 4.02 -8.38
N VAL A 172 0.29 3.28 -8.88
CA VAL A 172 -1.13 3.52 -8.62
C VAL A 172 -1.73 2.29 -7.96
N TYR A 173 -2.23 2.47 -6.73
CA TYR A 173 -2.90 1.45 -5.95
C TYR A 173 -4.41 1.67 -6.07
N LEU A 174 -5.11 0.75 -6.74
CA LEU A 174 -6.58 0.71 -6.83
C LEU A 174 -7.12 -0.18 -5.71
N GLU A 175 -7.83 0.39 -4.73
CA GLU A 175 -8.30 -0.32 -3.54
C GLU A 175 -9.82 -0.25 -3.42
N ALA A 176 -10.48 -1.37 -3.10
CA ALA A 176 -11.93 -1.42 -2.86
C ALA A 176 -12.29 -1.12 -1.38
N GLY A 177 -11.29 -1.16 -0.50
CA GLY A 177 -11.37 -0.97 0.94
C GLY A 177 -11.40 -2.29 1.71
N SER A 178 -10.91 -2.28 2.95
CA SER A 178 -11.01 -3.44 3.84
C SER A 178 -12.47 -3.82 4.09
N GLY A 179 -12.77 -5.11 3.95
CA GLY A 179 -14.14 -5.63 4.04
C GLY A 179 -14.98 -5.45 2.76
N ALA A 180 -14.33 -5.16 1.63
CA ALA A 180 -14.98 -5.02 0.33
C ALA A 180 -15.79 -6.26 -0.09
N ASP A 181 -17.07 -6.08 -0.42
CA ASP A 181 -17.92 -7.11 -1.04
C ASP A 181 -17.53 -7.40 -2.49
N MET A 182 -16.93 -6.42 -3.17
CA MET A 182 -16.61 -6.49 -4.59
C MET A 182 -15.22 -5.95 -4.87
N ALA A 183 -14.39 -6.77 -5.50
CA ALA A 183 -13.10 -6.34 -6.01
C ALA A 183 -13.22 -5.19 -7.04
N VAL A 184 -12.12 -4.46 -7.22
CA VAL A 184 -11.97 -3.45 -8.27
C VAL A 184 -12.30 -4.09 -9.64
N PRO A 185 -13.18 -3.49 -10.46
CA PRO A 185 -13.54 -4.07 -11.74
C PRO A 185 -12.31 -4.24 -12.65
N ALA A 186 -12.12 -5.43 -13.21
CA ALA A 186 -11.01 -5.70 -14.14
C ALA A 186 -11.03 -4.77 -15.38
N SER A 187 -12.22 -4.30 -15.80
CA SER A 187 -12.36 -3.29 -16.86
C SER A 187 -11.76 -1.94 -16.47
N MET A 188 -11.88 -1.53 -15.20
CA MET A 188 -11.27 -0.31 -14.68
C MET A 188 -9.75 -0.45 -14.59
N ILE A 189 -9.25 -1.59 -14.10
CA ILE A 189 -7.80 -1.87 -14.06
C ILE A 189 -7.20 -1.78 -15.47
N ARG A 190 -7.81 -2.45 -16.45
CA ARG A 190 -7.36 -2.38 -17.86
C ARG A 190 -7.42 -0.97 -18.42
N ALA A 191 -8.43 -0.19 -18.08
CA ALA A 191 -8.55 1.20 -18.52
C ALA A 191 -7.43 2.06 -17.95
N VAL A 192 -7.10 1.93 -16.67
CA VAL A 192 -5.98 2.65 -16.03
C VAL A 192 -4.66 2.28 -16.71
N VAL A 193 -4.32 0.99 -16.78
CA VAL A 193 -3.06 0.50 -17.38
C VAL A 193 -2.86 0.99 -18.83
N LYS A 194 -3.94 1.16 -19.60
CA LYS A 194 -3.86 1.66 -20.98
C LYS A 194 -3.40 3.13 -21.09
N HIS A 195 -3.55 3.94 -20.03
CA HIS A 195 -3.39 5.40 -20.09
C HIS A 195 -2.23 5.95 -19.25
N ILE A 196 -1.48 5.10 -18.56
CA ILE A 196 -0.30 5.50 -17.75
C ILE A 196 0.88 4.57 -18.03
N ASN A 197 2.11 5.05 -17.79
CA ASN A 197 3.36 4.31 -17.98
C ASN A 197 4.21 4.25 -16.71
N ILE A 198 3.56 4.21 -15.54
CA ILE A 198 4.21 4.09 -14.22
C ILE A 198 3.83 2.78 -13.52
#